data_AF-A0A2V8H3P1-F1
#
_entry.id   AF-A0A2V8H3P1-F1
#
_cell.length_a   1.000
_cell.length_b   1.000
_cell.length_c   1.000
_cell.angle_alpha   90.00
_cell.angle_beta   90.00
_cell.angle_gamma   90.00
#
_symmetry.space_group_name_H-M   'P 1'
#
loop_
_entity.id
_entity.type
_entity.pdbx_description
1 polymer ?
#
loop_
_entity_poly.entity_id
_entity_poly.type
_entity_poly.pdbx_seq_one_letter_code
_entity_poly.pdbx_strand_id
1 'polypeptide(L)'
;MTQDAQLELKQSVLRALSTVTDPELDEPITDLGFVKDLSVSEEGEVSLDLVTSTFWCSPNFVYLMLEEARDVVCRIPGIKGVRVHLEGHHDSNRINGGINSGQSFSECYASEANGDLDELNRMIRTRALRSRLHSMAAAMARSGVPPADLLGVSRSDIAAEGDSFLVTARGTAHRISDPADVQRVARYLSFLDGLRRPADGPLVIWDLDGTRPPGEELTSMLTLARASQSNFSLNAELCRALLSARLAREPPS
;
A
#
# COMPACT_ATOMS: atom_id res chain seq x y z
N MET A 1 -8.07 12.12 24.59
CA MET A 1 -9.14 11.93 23.58
C MET A 1 -10.27 11.13 24.22
N THR A 2 -11.53 11.22 23.80
CA THR A 2 -12.58 10.33 24.35
C THR A 2 -12.37 8.88 23.86
N GLN A 3 -12.90 7.90 24.58
CA GLN A 3 -12.77 6.48 24.22
C GLN A 3 -13.36 6.18 22.83
N ASP A 4 -14.50 6.80 22.48
CA ASP A 4 -15.12 6.63 21.17
C ASP A 4 -14.25 7.22 20.05
N ALA A 5 -13.67 8.40 20.25
CA ALA A 5 -12.76 9.02 19.28
C ALA A 5 -11.46 8.22 19.10
N GLN A 6 -10.96 7.57 20.16
CA GLN A 6 -9.82 6.65 20.08
C GLN A 6 -10.15 5.40 19.25
N LEU A 7 -11.36 4.87 19.39
CA LEU A 7 -11.83 3.73 18.60
C LEU A 7 -11.99 4.09 17.11
N GLU A 8 -12.58 5.25 16.81
CA GLU A 8 -12.70 5.77 15.44
C GLU A 8 -11.32 6.00 14.79
N LEU A 9 -10.37 6.51 15.57
CA LEU A 9 -9.00 6.73 15.10
C LEU A 9 -8.30 5.40 14.84
N LYS A 10 -8.43 4.42 15.73
CA LYS A 10 -7.91 3.06 15.52
C LYS A 10 -8.51 2.40 14.27
N GLN A 11 -9.80 2.55 14.02
CA GLN A 11 -10.43 2.06 12.78
C GLN A 11 -9.89 2.77 11.54
N SER A 12 -9.63 4.07 11.63
CA SER A 12 -9.02 4.84 10.55
C SER A 12 -7.59 4.38 10.26
N VAL A 13 -6.82 4.04 11.28
CA VAL A 13 -5.48 3.44 11.15
C VAL A 13 -5.58 2.08 10.45
N LEU A 14 -6.49 1.19 10.86
CA LEU A 14 -6.69 -0.10 10.20
C LEU A 14 -7.09 0.06 8.72
N ARG A 15 -7.98 1.00 8.41
CA ARG A 15 -8.35 1.31 7.01
C ARG A 15 -7.15 1.78 6.21
N ALA A 16 -6.32 2.67 6.76
CA ALA A 16 -5.12 3.14 6.08
C ALA A 16 -4.11 1.99 5.84
N LEU A 17 -3.88 1.15 6.85
CA LEU A 17 -2.98 -0.01 6.74
C LEU A 17 -3.47 -1.03 5.70
N SER A 18 -4.79 -1.16 5.50
CA SER A 18 -5.36 -2.03 4.45
C SER A 18 -5.04 -1.57 3.02
N THR A 19 -4.49 -0.36 2.86
CA THR A 19 -4.00 0.15 1.57
C THR A 19 -2.55 -0.23 1.27
N VAL A 20 -1.81 -0.67 2.28
CA VAL A 20 -0.39 -1.06 2.18
C VAL A 20 -0.32 -2.51 1.75
N THR A 21 0.33 -2.77 0.61
CA THR A 21 0.46 -4.13 0.06
C THR A 21 1.91 -4.59 0.07
N ASP A 22 2.09 -5.89 0.24
CA ASP A 22 3.39 -6.51 0.00
C ASP A 22 3.78 -6.39 -1.50
N PRO A 23 4.96 -5.84 -1.84
CA PRO A 23 5.39 -5.66 -3.23
C PRO A 23 5.57 -6.96 -4.03
N GLU A 24 5.77 -8.08 -3.34
CA GLU A 24 5.96 -9.41 -3.92
C GLU A 24 4.66 -10.21 -4.01
N LEU A 25 3.68 -9.93 -3.12
CA LEU A 25 2.44 -10.71 -3.02
C LEU A 25 1.20 -9.98 -3.54
N ASP A 26 1.23 -8.65 -3.70
CA ASP A 26 0.09 -7.81 -4.10
C ASP A 26 -1.15 -7.95 -3.19
N GLU A 27 -0.97 -8.45 -1.96
CA GLU A 27 -1.98 -8.55 -0.90
C GLU A 27 -1.71 -7.53 0.22
N PRO A 28 -2.76 -6.98 0.88
CA PRO A 28 -2.59 -6.08 2.01
C PRO A 28 -1.86 -6.73 3.18
N ILE A 29 -1.02 -5.95 3.87
CA ILE A 29 -0.34 -6.42 5.09
C ILE A 29 -1.33 -6.80 6.21
N THR A 30 -2.53 -6.22 6.21
CA THR A 30 -3.61 -6.58 7.12
C THR A 30 -4.17 -7.97 6.83
N ASP A 31 -4.32 -8.31 5.55
CA ASP A 31 -4.94 -9.56 5.10
C ASP A 31 -3.93 -10.71 5.16
N LEU A 32 -2.63 -10.39 4.99
CA LEU A 32 -1.50 -11.29 5.21
C LEU A 32 -1.27 -11.60 6.70
N GLY A 33 -1.91 -10.86 7.63
CA GLY A 33 -1.76 -11.03 9.06
C GLY A 33 -0.46 -10.45 9.63
N PHE A 34 0.20 -9.54 8.91
CA PHE A 34 1.46 -8.95 9.35
C PHE A 34 1.27 -7.95 10.50
N VAL A 35 0.08 -7.37 10.66
CA VAL A 35 -0.24 -6.48 11.79
C VAL A 35 -0.56 -7.34 13.02
N LYS A 36 0.39 -7.47 13.95
CA LYS A 36 0.27 -8.29 15.17
C LYS A 36 -0.49 -7.54 16.27
N ASP A 37 -0.12 -6.28 16.52
CA ASP A 37 -0.84 -5.41 17.45
C ASP A 37 -0.89 -3.95 16.96
N LEU A 38 -1.92 -3.25 17.39
CA LEU A 38 -2.16 -1.84 17.11
C LEU A 38 -2.77 -1.17 18.34
N SER A 39 -2.04 -0.20 18.88
CA SER A 39 -2.53 0.70 19.93
C SER A 39 -2.47 2.15 19.48
N VAL A 40 -3.44 2.94 19.96
CA VAL A 40 -3.53 4.39 19.73
C VAL A 40 -3.69 5.02 21.11
N SER A 41 -2.81 5.92 21.52
CA SER A 41 -2.89 6.59 22.83
C SER A 41 -3.96 7.69 22.84
N GLU A 42 -4.26 8.24 24.03
CA GLU A 42 -5.19 9.35 24.16
C GLU A 42 -4.68 10.67 23.54
N GLU A 43 -3.36 10.78 23.38
CA GLU A 43 -2.64 11.89 22.76
C GLU A 43 -2.54 11.75 21.23
N GLY A 44 -2.94 10.60 20.67
CA GLY A 44 -2.84 10.32 19.24
C GLY A 44 -1.50 9.73 18.81
N GLU A 45 -0.76 9.10 19.72
CA GLU A 45 0.45 8.31 19.41
C GLU A 45 0.06 6.89 18.99
N VAL A 46 0.59 6.40 17.87
CA VAL A 46 0.31 5.04 17.37
C VAL A 46 1.51 4.13 17.62
N SER A 47 1.27 2.94 18.15
CA SER A 47 2.24 1.84 18.13
C SER A 47 1.75 0.75 17.19
N LEU A 48 2.59 0.38 16.22
CA LEU A 48 2.36 -0.67 15.24
C LEU A 48 3.35 -1.80 15.42
N ASP A 49 2.87 -2.95 15.89
CA ASP A 49 3.67 -4.15 16.01
C ASP A 49 3.43 -5.03 14.78
N LEU A 50 4.48 -5.28 14.02
CA LEU A 50 4.45 -5.96 12.73
C LEU A 50 5.37 -7.17 12.72
N VAL A 51 4.96 -8.19 11.96
CA VAL A 51 5.70 -9.44 11.78
C VAL A 51 5.75 -9.82 10.31
N THR A 52 6.76 -10.60 9.93
CA THR A 52 6.85 -11.24 8.62
C THR A 52 6.69 -12.75 8.72
N SER A 53 6.28 -13.38 7.62
CA SER A 53 6.11 -14.85 7.56
C SER A 53 7.40 -15.63 7.81
N THR A 54 8.55 -15.05 7.46
CA THR A 54 9.87 -15.67 7.70
C THR A 54 10.88 -14.67 8.25
N PHE A 55 11.90 -15.20 8.93
CA PHE A 55 13.02 -14.44 9.50
C PHE A 55 13.93 -13.80 8.44
N TRP A 56 13.93 -14.35 7.22
CA TRP A 56 14.80 -13.97 6.09
C TRP A 56 14.02 -13.33 4.93
N CYS A 57 12.84 -12.77 5.18
CA CYS A 57 12.18 -11.94 4.17
C CYS A 57 13.15 -10.85 3.68
N SER A 58 13.06 -10.47 2.40
CA SER A 58 13.97 -9.46 1.85
C SER A 58 13.88 -8.16 2.65
N PRO A 59 14.99 -7.66 3.23
CA PRO A 59 14.97 -6.41 3.99
C PRO A 59 14.38 -5.25 3.20
N ASN A 60 14.59 -5.23 1.89
CA ASN A 60 14.07 -4.20 1.01
C ASN A 60 12.54 -4.21 0.95
N PHE A 61 11.92 -5.37 0.69
CA PHE A 61 10.45 -5.47 0.65
C PHE A 61 9.83 -5.13 2.01
N VAL A 62 10.43 -5.62 3.09
CA VAL A 62 9.99 -5.31 4.44
C VAL A 62 10.07 -3.81 4.71
N TYR A 63 11.19 -3.18 4.38
CA TYR A 63 11.37 -1.74 4.58
C TYR A 63 10.36 -0.91 3.80
N LEU A 64 10.12 -1.24 2.53
CA LEU A 64 9.12 -0.56 1.70
C LEU A 64 7.72 -0.65 2.30
N MET A 65 7.32 -1.82 2.80
CA MET A 65 6.03 -2.00 3.47
C MET A 65 5.92 -1.18 4.76
N LEU A 66 6.96 -1.21 5.60
CA LEU A 66 6.95 -0.51 6.89
C LEU A 66 7.01 1.01 6.73
N GLU A 67 7.75 1.50 5.73
CA GLU A 67 7.82 2.91 5.37
C GLU A 67 6.45 3.38 4.87
N GLU A 68 5.83 2.64 3.95
CA GLU A 68 4.50 2.94 3.46
C GLU A 68 3.46 2.91 4.59
N ALA A 69 3.51 1.91 5.48
CA ALA A 69 2.63 1.80 6.65
C ALA A 69 2.77 3.01 7.59
N ARG A 70 3.99 3.42 7.91
CA ARG A 70 4.23 4.62 8.71
C ARG A 70 3.68 5.86 8.02
N ASP A 71 3.93 6.01 6.73
CA ASP A 71 3.55 7.19 5.95
C ASP A 71 2.02 7.35 5.83
N VAL A 72 1.29 6.27 5.53
CA VAL A 72 -0.17 6.35 5.41
C VAL A 72 -0.83 6.65 6.76
N VAL A 73 -0.28 6.11 7.86
CA VAL A 73 -0.81 6.36 9.21
C VAL A 73 -0.49 7.78 9.67
N CYS A 74 0.72 8.29 9.42
CA CYS A 74 1.12 9.66 9.74
C CYS A 74 0.24 10.73 9.07
N ARG A 75 -0.43 10.42 7.95
CA ARG A 75 -1.31 11.35 7.24
C ARG A 75 -2.71 11.47 7.84
N ILE A 76 -3.09 10.58 8.74
CA ILE A 76 -4.44 10.57 9.33
C ILE A 76 -4.61 11.77 10.27
N PRO A 77 -5.64 12.62 10.09
CA PRO A 77 -5.92 13.71 11.01
C PRO A 77 -6.12 13.19 12.44
N GLY A 78 -5.40 13.80 13.39
CA GLY A 78 -5.43 13.43 14.80
C GLY A 78 -4.22 12.61 15.26
N ILE A 79 -3.50 11.94 14.35
CA ILE A 79 -2.24 11.27 14.68
C ILE A 79 -1.13 12.30 14.95
N LYS A 80 -0.36 12.08 16.01
CA LYS A 80 0.76 12.93 16.44
C LYS A 80 2.12 12.29 16.20
N GLY A 81 2.17 10.97 16.30
CA GLY A 81 3.36 10.19 16.02
C GLY A 81 3.01 8.73 15.77
N VAL A 82 3.92 8.05 15.09
CA VAL A 82 3.80 6.63 14.74
C VAL A 82 5.12 5.96 15.08
N ARG A 83 5.05 4.93 15.92
CA ARG A 83 6.15 4.03 16.20
C ARG A 83 5.87 2.69 15.56
N VAL A 84 6.82 2.23 14.74
CA VAL A 84 6.78 0.93 14.08
C VAL A 84 7.77 0.00 14.77
N HIS A 85 7.33 -1.22 15.08
CA HIS A 85 8.16 -2.26 15.65
C HIS A 85 7.99 -3.57 14.85
N LEU A 86 9.03 -3.94 14.11
CA LEU A 86 9.15 -5.21 13.41
C LEU A 86 9.76 -6.28 14.32
N GLU A 87 9.05 -7.38 14.54
CA GLU A 87 9.49 -8.50 15.36
C GLU A 87 9.97 -9.72 14.56
N GLY A 88 11.09 -10.29 15.01
CA GLY A 88 11.65 -11.57 14.54
C GLY A 88 11.97 -11.58 13.04
N HIS A 89 12.54 -10.48 12.58
CA HIS A 89 13.32 -10.42 11.35
C HIS A 89 14.81 -10.35 11.70
N HIS A 90 15.69 -10.92 10.88
CA HIS A 90 17.13 -10.95 11.18
C HIS A 90 17.76 -9.57 11.35
N ASP A 91 17.17 -8.57 10.71
CA ASP A 91 17.64 -7.18 10.72
C ASP A 91 16.64 -6.22 11.39
N SER A 92 15.77 -6.73 12.27
CA SER A 92 14.72 -5.93 12.95
C SER A 92 15.27 -4.65 13.60
N ASN A 93 16.42 -4.71 14.29
CA ASN A 93 16.97 -3.55 15.00
C ASN A 93 17.30 -2.39 14.04
N ARG A 94 17.96 -2.70 12.91
CA ARG A 94 18.35 -1.71 11.91
C ARG A 94 17.10 -1.16 11.22
N ILE A 95 16.20 -2.03 10.77
CA ILE A 95 14.95 -1.64 10.11
C ILE A 95 14.11 -0.73 11.03
N ASN A 96 13.90 -1.13 12.29
CA ASN A 96 13.16 -0.33 13.27
C ASN A 96 13.79 1.04 13.50
N GLY A 97 15.12 1.10 13.60
CA GLY A 97 15.86 2.36 13.73
C GLY A 97 15.64 3.29 12.53
N GLY A 98 15.77 2.74 11.32
CA GLY A 98 15.59 3.50 10.07
C GLY A 98 14.17 4.04 9.89
N ILE A 99 13.16 3.17 10.03
CA ILE A 99 11.75 3.54 9.86
C ILE A 99 11.32 4.61 10.87
N ASN A 100 11.64 4.42 12.15
CA ASN A 100 11.24 5.38 13.19
C ASN A 100 11.98 6.73 13.09
N SER A 101 13.18 6.73 12.48
CA SER A 101 13.94 7.95 12.19
C SER A 101 13.53 8.63 10.87
N GLY A 102 12.64 8.00 10.09
CA GLY A 102 12.22 8.51 8.78
C GLY A 102 13.32 8.44 7.71
N GLN A 103 14.30 7.54 7.87
CA GLN A 103 15.30 7.27 6.85
C GLN A 103 14.67 6.45 5.72
N SER A 104 15.21 6.61 4.52
CA SER A 104 14.94 5.72 3.39
C SER A 104 15.75 4.42 3.53
N PHE A 105 15.36 3.39 2.78
CA PHE A 105 16.11 2.14 2.72
C PHE A 105 17.58 2.37 2.32
N SER A 106 17.83 3.19 1.30
CA SER A 106 19.18 3.45 0.81
C SER A 106 20.05 4.18 1.84
N GLU A 107 19.48 5.09 2.63
CA GLU A 107 20.19 5.73 3.76
C GLU A 107 20.47 4.71 4.88
N CYS A 108 19.52 3.83 5.17
CA CYS A 108 19.64 2.80 6.20
C CYS A 108 20.68 1.71 5.85
N TYR A 109 20.89 1.45 4.56
CA TYR A 109 21.82 0.44 4.03
C TYR A 109 22.97 1.05 3.21
N ALA A 110 23.32 2.32 3.46
CA ALA A 110 24.29 3.06 2.65
C ALA A 110 25.66 2.39 2.54
N SER A 111 26.11 1.66 3.56
CA SER A 111 27.39 0.91 3.53
C SER A 111 27.38 -0.31 2.60
N GLU A 112 26.19 -0.77 2.22
CA GLU A 112 25.96 -1.91 1.33
C GLU A 112 25.51 -1.44 -0.07
N ALA A 113 25.30 -0.13 -0.23
CA ALA A 113 24.83 0.51 -1.45
C ALA A 113 25.99 0.82 -2.41
N ASN A 114 26.23 -0.05 -3.39
CA ASN A 114 27.11 0.26 -4.53
C ASN A 114 26.40 1.05 -5.65
N GLY A 115 25.34 1.81 -5.33
CA GLY A 115 24.46 2.49 -6.30
C GLY A 115 23.29 1.64 -6.81
N ASP A 116 23.43 0.32 -6.85
CA ASP A 116 22.39 -0.61 -7.33
C ASP A 116 21.09 -0.59 -6.51
N LEU A 117 21.15 -0.19 -5.22
CA LEU A 117 19.98 -0.24 -4.32
C LEU A 117 18.92 0.81 -4.69
N ASP A 118 19.31 2.01 -5.12
CA ASP A 118 18.36 3.06 -5.52
C ASP A 118 17.61 2.66 -6.80
N GLU A 119 18.33 2.11 -7.77
CA GLU A 119 17.74 1.61 -9.01
C GLU A 119 16.81 0.42 -8.74
N LEU A 120 17.24 -0.53 -7.92
CA LEU A 120 16.42 -1.67 -7.47
C LEU A 120 15.14 -1.19 -6.78
N ASN A 121 15.24 -0.20 -5.89
CA ASN A 121 14.09 0.39 -5.19
C ASN A 121 13.12 1.08 -6.15
N ARG A 122 13.65 1.87 -7.10
CA ARG A 122 12.82 2.51 -8.14
C ARG A 122 12.12 1.46 -8.99
N MET A 123 12.80 0.37 -9.35
CA MET A 123 12.22 -0.73 -10.12
C MET A 123 11.08 -1.40 -9.36
N ILE A 124 11.29 -1.78 -8.09
CA ILE A 124 10.27 -2.45 -7.25
C ILE A 124 9.04 -1.55 -7.08
N ARG A 125 9.24 -0.28 -6.74
CA ARG A 125 8.14 0.69 -6.59
C ARG A 125 7.39 0.93 -7.91
N THR A 126 8.10 0.98 -9.04
CA THR A 126 7.47 1.11 -10.37
C THR A 126 6.62 -0.11 -10.71
N ARG A 127 7.08 -1.32 -10.35
CA ARG A 127 6.29 -2.54 -10.50
C ARG A 127 5.04 -2.50 -9.63
N ALA A 128 5.16 -2.10 -8.37
CA ALA A 128 4.02 -1.94 -7.46
C ALA A 128 3.00 -0.91 -7.99
N LEU A 129 3.48 0.25 -8.47
CA LEU A 129 2.65 1.27 -9.12
C LEU A 129 1.80 0.67 -10.25
N ARG A 130 2.45 -0.06 -11.16
CA ARG A 130 1.79 -0.64 -12.34
C ARG A 130 0.80 -1.75 -11.96
N SER A 131 1.12 -2.55 -10.95
CA SER A 131 0.19 -3.56 -10.41
C SER A 131 -1.07 -2.91 -9.85
N ARG A 132 -0.90 -1.88 -9.00
CA ARG A 132 -2.02 -1.17 -8.38
C ARG A 132 -2.84 -0.40 -9.42
N LEU A 133 -2.19 0.23 -10.41
CA LEU A 133 -2.85 0.84 -11.57
C LEU A 133 -3.72 -0.18 -12.30
N HIS A 134 -3.19 -1.37 -12.57
CA HIS A 134 -3.95 -2.42 -13.24
C HIS A 134 -5.19 -2.85 -12.42
N SER A 135 -4.99 -3.15 -11.14
CA SER A 135 -6.06 -3.57 -10.23
C SER A 135 -7.16 -2.51 -10.11
N MET A 136 -6.79 -1.23 -10.00
CA MET A 136 -7.71 -0.10 -9.97
C MET A 136 -8.45 0.07 -11.30
N ALA A 137 -7.75 0.02 -12.44
CA ALA A 137 -8.38 0.14 -13.75
C ALA A 137 -9.38 -1.00 -14.03
N ALA A 138 -9.08 -2.22 -13.57
CA ALA A 138 -9.99 -3.35 -13.67
C ALA A 138 -11.25 -3.17 -12.80
N ALA A 139 -11.12 -2.59 -11.60
CA ALA A 139 -12.23 -2.24 -10.72
C ALA A 139 -13.13 -1.15 -11.34
N MET A 140 -12.51 -0.09 -11.88
CA MET A 140 -13.22 0.98 -12.58
C MET A 140 -13.98 0.46 -13.81
N ALA A 141 -13.37 -0.44 -14.58
CA ALA A 141 -14.01 -1.07 -15.74
C ALA A 141 -15.26 -1.89 -15.36
N ARG A 142 -15.22 -2.64 -14.25
CA ARG A 142 -16.41 -3.35 -13.73
C ARG A 142 -17.55 -2.40 -13.34
N SER A 143 -17.20 -1.17 -12.93
CA SER A 143 -18.16 -0.12 -12.55
C SER A 143 -18.56 0.78 -13.74
N GLY A 144 -18.16 0.42 -14.96
CA GLY A 144 -18.59 1.08 -16.19
C GLY A 144 -17.67 2.19 -16.71
N VAL A 145 -16.48 2.37 -16.14
CA VAL A 145 -15.46 3.31 -16.66
C VAL A 145 -14.46 2.53 -17.52
N PRO A 146 -14.55 2.57 -18.86
CA PRO A 146 -13.67 1.78 -19.70
C PRO A 146 -12.22 2.32 -19.62
N PRO A 147 -11.20 1.46 -19.78
CA PRO A 147 -9.81 1.88 -19.69
C PRO A 147 -9.40 3.06 -20.58
N ALA A 148 -9.98 3.16 -21.78
CA ALA A 148 -9.71 4.25 -22.70
C ALA A 148 -10.09 5.64 -22.14
N ASP A 149 -11.08 5.69 -21.24
CA ASP A 149 -11.55 6.94 -20.67
C ASP A 149 -10.68 7.39 -19.48
N LEU A 150 -9.94 6.47 -18.83
CA LEU A 150 -9.12 6.75 -17.64
C LEU A 150 -8.01 7.78 -17.87
N LEU A 151 -7.49 7.91 -19.09
CA LEU A 151 -6.46 8.90 -19.42
C LEU A 151 -6.97 10.33 -19.34
N GLY A 152 -8.28 10.53 -19.47
CA GLY A 152 -8.95 11.81 -19.32
C GLY A 152 -9.39 12.09 -17.89
N VAL A 153 -9.25 11.13 -16.96
CA VAL A 153 -9.66 11.27 -15.56
C VAL A 153 -8.52 11.88 -14.74
N SER A 154 -8.85 12.92 -13.98
CA SER A 154 -8.00 13.50 -12.95
C SER A 154 -8.26 12.87 -11.59
N ARG A 155 -7.37 13.07 -10.62
CA ARG A 155 -7.61 12.61 -9.25
C ARG A 155 -8.81 13.31 -8.60
N SER A 156 -9.07 14.57 -8.95
CA SER A 156 -10.20 15.36 -8.45
C SER A 156 -11.56 14.89 -8.98
N ASP A 157 -11.57 14.08 -10.04
CA ASP A 157 -12.79 13.45 -10.55
C ASP A 157 -13.24 12.26 -9.70
N ILE A 158 -12.46 11.88 -8.68
CA ILE A 158 -12.77 10.80 -7.74
C ILE A 158 -13.11 11.39 -6.38
N ALA A 159 -14.34 11.18 -5.94
CA ALA A 159 -14.79 11.57 -4.60
C ALA A 159 -15.05 10.32 -3.76
N ALA A 160 -14.56 10.32 -2.52
CA ALA A 160 -14.96 9.33 -1.52
C ALA A 160 -16.35 9.70 -0.97
N GLU A 161 -17.28 8.75 -1.00
CA GLU A 161 -18.64 8.89 -0.46
C GLU A 161 -18.94 7.71 0.49
N GLY A 162 -18.69 7.92 1.79
CA GLY A 162 -18.80 6.85 2.79
C GLY A 162 -17.84 5.69 2.46
N ASP A 163 -18.40 4.49 2.32
CA ASP A 163 -17.65 3.27 1.95
C ASP A 163 -17.60 3.03 0.42
N SER A 164 -17.78 4.08 -0.38
CA SER A 164 -17.80 3.99 -1.84
C SER A 164 -17.02 5.13 -2.50
N PHE A 165 -16.75 5.00 -3.79
CA PHE A 165 -16.19 6.08 -4.61
C PHE A 165 -17.15 6.47 -5.73
N LEU A 166 -17.25 7.78 -5.99
CA LEU A 166 -17.87 8.32 -7.18
C LEU A 166 -16.78 8.80 -8.14
N VAL A 167 -16.80 8.28 -9.37
CA VAL A 167 -15.83 8.63 -10.42
C VAL A 167 -16.56 9.34 -11.55
N THR A 168 -16.12 10.56 -11.88
CA THR A 168 -16.66 11.30 -13.03
C THR A 168 -15.77 11.08 -14.25
N ALA A 169 -16.27 10.36 -15.24
CA ALA A 169 -15.57 10.11 -16.50
C ALA A 169 -16.44 10.57 -17.67
N ARG A 170 -15.89 11.44 -18.53
CA ARG A 170 -16.58 11.98 -19.72
C ARG A 170 -17.97 12.56 -19.42
N GLY A 171 -18.10 13.23 -18.28
CA GLY A 171 -19.36 13.83 -17.82
C GLY A 171 -20.39 12.84 -17.26
N THR A 172 -20.05 11.56 -17.12
CA THR A 172 -20.89 10.53 -16.49
C THR A 172 -20.32 10.17 -15.13
N ALA A 173 -21.19 10.05 -14.13
CA ALA A 173 -20.80 9.62 -12.79
C ALA A 173 -20.97 8.11 -12.64
N HIS A 174 -19.93 7.44 -12.15
CA HIS A 174 -19.86 5.99 -11.95
C HIS A 174 -19.58 5.70 -10.49
N ARG A 175 -20.46 4.92 -9.85
CA ARG A 175 -20.30 4.54 -8.44
C ARG A 175 -19.60 3.20 -8.31
N ILE A 176 -18.56 3.15 -7.49
CA ILE A 176 -17.80 1.97 -7.10
C ILE A 176 -18.14 1.67 -5.65
N SER A 177 -18.92 0.62 -5.41
CA SER A 177 -19.40 0.24 -4.06
C SER A 177 -19.10 -1.20 -3.66
N ASP A 178 -18.57 -2.02 -4.56
CA ASP A 178 -18.08 -3.35 -4.18
C ASP A 178 -16.85 -3.18 -3.27
N PRO A 179 -16.83 -3.78 -2.07
CA PRO A 179 -15.75 -3.56 -1.10
C PRO A 179 -14.35 -3.86 -1.64
N ALA A 180 -14.21 -4.91 -2.46
CA ALA A 180 -12.91 -5.26 -3.03
C ALA A 180 -12.47 -4.23 -4.09
N ASP A 181 -13.40 -3.72 -4.90
CA ASP A 181 -13.14 -2.65 -5.86
C ASP A 181 -12.83 -1.31 -5.20
N VAL A 182 -13.55 -0.96 -4.15
CA VAL A 182 -13.26 0.21 -3.30
C VAL A 182 -11.84 0.12 -2.76
N GLN A 183 -11.45 -1.05 -2.24
CA GLN A 183 -10.09 -1.25 -1.73
C GLN A 183 -9.02 -1.14 -2.83
N ARG A 184 -9.26 -1.69 -4.03
CA ARG A 184 -8.33 -1.56 -5.18
C ARG A 184 -8.12 -0.10 -5.58
N VAL A 185 -9.19 0.70 -5.60
CA VAL A 185 -9.11 2.14 -5.89
C VAL A 185 -8.36 2.87 -4.76
N ALA A 186 -8.72 2.62 -3.50
CA ALA A 186 -8.09 3.24 -2.34
C ALA A 186 -6.57 2.97 -2.27
N ARG A 187 -6.14 1.73 -2.54
CA ARG A 187 -4.70 1.34 -2.61
C ARG A 187 -3.94 2.18 -3.63
N TYR A 188 -4.50 2.37 -4.82
CA TYR A 188 -3.85 3.16 -5.86
C TYR A 188 -3.79 4.66 -5.48
N LEU A 189 -4.89 5.22 -4.98
CA LEU A 189 -4.93 6.62 -4.55
C LEU A 189 -3.96 6.91 -3.40
N SER A 190 -3.92 6.03 -2.40
CA SER A 190 -2.98 6.10 -1.25
C SER A 190 -1.53 6.06 -1.71
N PHE A 191 -1.21 5.22 -2.71
CA PHE A 191 0.13 5.19 -3.30
C PHE A 191 0.49 6.51 -4.00
N LEU A 192 -0.44 7.10 -4.75
CA LEU A 192 -0.24 8.40 -5.39
C LEU A 192 -0.09 9.54 -4.37
N ASP A 193 -0.79 9.47 -3.23
CA ASP A 193 -0.59 10.38 -2.10
C ASP A 193 0.83 10.20 -1.52
N GLY A 194 1.31 8.95 -1.47
CA GLY A 194 2.70 8.58 -1.17
C GLY A 194 3.71 9.30 -2.03
N LEU A 195 3.44 9.36 -3.33
CA LEU A 195 4.24 10.09 -4.31
C LEU A 195 3.97 11.60 -4.33
N ARG A 196 3.18 12.13 -3.40
CA ARG A 196 2.79 13.54 -3.27
C ARG A 196 2.21 14.12 -4.57
N ARG A 197 1.40 13.33 -5.29
CA ARG A 197 0.81 13.74 -6.57
C ARG A 197 -0.37 14.70 -6.33
N PRO A 198 -0.44 15.80 -7.10
CA PRO A 198 -1.47 16.82 -6.88
C PRO A 198 -2.87 16.28 -7.19
N ALA A 199 -3.88 16.83 -6.52
CA ALA A 199 -5.27 16.35 -6.63
C ALA A 199 -5.90 16.67 -8.00
N ASP A 200 -5.48 17.73 -8.67
CA ASP A 200 -5.88 18.07 -10.05
C ASP A 200 -5.02 17.35 -11.11
N GLY A 201 -4.03 16.57 -10.67
CA GLY A 201 -3.14 15.82 -11.54
C GLY A 201 -3.82 14.62 -12.22
N PRO A 202 -3.12 13.99 -13.19
CA PRO A 202 -3.58 12.75 -13.80
C PRO A 202 -3.91 11.68 -12.76
N LEU A 203 -4.99 10.93 -13.00
CA LEU A 203 -5.20 9.67 -12.33
C LEU A 203 -4.16 8.64 -12.76
N VAL A 204 -3.95 8.48 -14.08
CA VAL A 204 -3.07 7.45 -14.64
C VAL A 204 -1.65 7.97 -14.80
N ILE A 205 -0.71 7.36 -14.10
CA ILE A 205 0.74 7.54 -14.29
C ILE A 205 1.45 6.20 -14.49
N TRP A 206 2.57 6.21 -15.21
CA TRP A 206 3.30 5.03 -15.69
C TRP A 206 4.57 4.70 -14.91
N ASP A 207 5.14 5.73 -14.29
CA ASP A 207 6.36 5.67 -13.50
C ASP A 207 6.28 6.62 -12.30
N LEU A 208 7.32 6.57 -11.47
CA LEU A 208 7.44 7.37 -10.27
C LEU A 208 7.65 8.86 -10.55
N ASP A 209 8.03 9.22 -11.78
CA ASP A 209 8.22 10.61 -12.19
C ASP A 209 6.88 11.25 -12.60
N GLY A 210 5.87 10.42 -12.88
CA GLY A 210 4.49 10.83 -13.17
C GLY A 210 4.19 10.93 -14.67
N THR A 211 5.01 10.28 -15.51
CA THR A 211 4.74 10.21 -16.95
C THR A 211 3.44 9.45 -17.21
N ARG A 212 2.76 9.74 -18.32
CA ARG A 212 1.54 9.02 -18.72
C ARG A 212 1.87 7.98 -19.79
N PRO A 213 1.22 6.81 -19.79
CA PRO A 213 1.38 5.86 -20.87
C PRO A 213 0.75 6.39 -22.17
N PRO A 214 1.29 6.04 -23.34
CA PRO A 214 0.58 6.17 -24.60
C PRO A 214 -0.77 5.43 -24.56
N GLY A 215 -1.81 5.97 -25.20
CA GLY A 215 -3.17 5.43 -25.06
C GLY A 215 -3.33 3.96 -25.48
N GLU A 216 -2.62 3.54 -26.52
CA GLU A 216 -2.59 2.16 -27.00
C GLU A 216 -1.85 1.20 -26.04
N GLU A 217 -0.87 1.72 -25.28
CA GLU A 217 -0.11 0.94 -24.29
C GLU A 217 -0.91 0.67 -23.02
N LEU A 218 -1.78 1.60 -22.59
CA LEU A 218 -2.62 1.39 -21.41
C LEU A 218 -3.52 0.17 -21.59
N THR A 219 -4.21 0.08 -22.73
CA THR A 219 -5.11 -1.04 -23.02
C THR A 219 -4.35 -2.36 -23.09
N SER A 220 -3.24 -2.37 -23.83
CA SER A 220 -2.38 -3.54 -23.99
C SER A 220 -1.81 -4.03 -22.66
N MET A 221 -1.35 -3.12 -21.79
CA MET A 221 -0.85 -3.46 -20.45
C MET A 221 -1.95 -4.10 -19.61
N LEU A 222 -3.15 -3.53 -19.59
CA LEU A 222 -4.25 -4.08 -18.80
C LEU A 222 -4.66 -5.48 -19.27
N THR A 223 -4.44 -5.80 -20.55
CA THR A 223 -4.61 -7.17 -21.05
C THR A 223 -3.50 -8.11 -20.57
N LEU A 224 -2.23 -7.69 -20.64
CA LEU A 224 -1.07 -8.51 -20.25
C LEU A 224 -0.98 -8.75 -18.75
N ALA A 225 -1.30 -7.76 -17.92
CA ALA A 225 -1.20 -7.85 -16.46
C ALA A 225 -2.13 -8.92 -15.85
N ARG A 226 -3.26 -9.22 -16.51
CA ARG A 226 -4.14 -10.35 -16.11
C ARG A 226 -3.41 -11.70 -16.07
N ALA A 227 -2.43 -11.91 -16.96
CA ALA A 227 -1.68 -13.15 -17.02
C ALA A 227 -0.65 -13.31 -15.88
N SER A 228 -0.21 -12.20 -15.27
CA SER A 228 0.79 -12.23 -14.20
C SER A 228 0.18 -12.37 -12.79
N GLN A 229 -1.11 -12.05 -12.60
CA GLN A 229 -1.76 -12.10 -11.29
C GLN A 229 -1.90 -13.51 -10.70
N SER A 230 -1.94 -14.57 -11.52
CA SER A 230 -2.09 -15.94 -11.02
C SER A 230 -0.92 -16.43 -10.17
N ASN A 231 0.28 -15.84 -10.31
CA ASN A 231 1.46 -16.23 -9.55
C ASN A 231 1.50 -15.60 -8.16
N PHE A 232 0.88 -14.44 -7.97
CA PHE A 232 0.88 -13.69 -6.72
C PHE A 232 0.03 -14.38 -5.64
N SER A 233 -1.16 -14.86 -6.00
CA SER A 233 -2.10 -15.46 -5.04
C SER A 233 -1.54 -16.73 -4.39
N LEU A 234 -0.80 -17.56 -5.13
CA LEU A 234 -0.20 -18.79 -4.58
C LEU A 234 0.93 -18.48 -3.58
N ASN A 235 1.78 -17.50 -3.90
CA ASN A 235 2.84 -17.06 -2.99
C ASN A 235 2.25 -16.46 -1.70
N ALA A 236 1.13 -15.74 -1.81
CA ALA A 236 0.46 -15.16 -0.66
C ALA A 236 -0.15 -16.23 0.26
N GLU A 237 -0.76 -17.29 -0.31
CA GLU A 237 -1.22 -18.44 0.46
C GLU A 237 -0.09 -19.14 1.22
N LEU A 238 1.06 -19.35 0.56
CA LEU A 238 2.25 -19.90 1.20
C LEU A 238 2.75 -18.98 2.33
N CYS A 239 2.77 -17.68 2.10
CA CYS A 239 3.17 -16.68 3.09
C CYS A 239 2.29 -16.74 4.35
N ARG A 240 0.96 -16.78 4.16
CA ARG A 240 -0.02 -16.92 5.26
C ARG A 240 0.18 -18.23 6.03
N ALA A 241 0.46 -19.33 5.34
CA ALA A 241 0.71 -20.62 5.97
C ALA A 241 1.99 -20.63 6.83
N LEU A 242 3.07 -20.05 6.32
CA LEU A 242 4.34 -19.91 7.05
C LEU A 242 4.19 -19.01 8.29
N LEU A 243 3.50 -17.88 8.15
CA LEU A 243 3.24 -17.00 9.29
C LEU A 243 2.40 -17.68 10.37
N SER A 244 1.33 -18.37 9.99
CA SER A 244 0.48 -19.11 10.93
C SER A 244 1.28 -20.16 11.70
N ALA A 245 2.16 -20.91 11.01
CA ALA A 245 3.02 -21.90 11.64
C ALA A 245 4.06 -21.29 12.59
N ARG A 246 4.54 -20.08 12.29
CA ARG A 246 5.44 -19.32 13.16
C ARG A 246 4.73 -18.85 14.42
N LEU A 247 3.59 -18.17 14.29
CA LEU A 247 2.85 -17.62 15.42
C LEU A 247 2.35 -18.71 16.39
N ALA A 248 1.98 -19.89 15.87
CA ALA A 248 1.60 -21.04 16.70
C ALA A 248 2.73 -21.59 17.60
N ARG A 249 3.99 -21.21 17.35
CA ARG A 249 5.16 -21.63 18.14
C ARG A 249 5.60 -20.57 19.16
N GLU A 250 5.10 -19.34 19.06
CA GLU A 250 5.38 -18.29 20.02
C GLU A 250 4.55 -18.52 21.30
N PRO A 251 5.13 -18.32 22.50
CA PRO A 251 4.33 -18.33 23.74
C PRO A 251 3.30 -17.19 23.69
N PRO A 252 2.10 -17.37 24.29
CA PRO A 252 1.11 -16.31 24.35
C PRO A 252 1.68 -15.08 25.08
N SER A 253 1.44 -13.90 24.49
CA SER A 253 1.88 -12.59 24.98
C SER A 253 1.07 -12.16 26.20
#